data_AF-A0A952LCU4-F1
#
_entry.id   AF-A0A952LCU4-F1
#
_cell.length_a   1.000
_cell.length_b   1.000
_cell.length_c   1.000
_cell.angle_alpha   90.00
_cell.angle_beta   90.00
_cell.angle_gamma   90.00
#
_symmetry.space_group_name_H-M   'P 1'
#
loop_
_entity.id
_entity.type
_entity.pdbx_description
1 polymer ?
#
loop_
_entity_poly.entity_id
_entity_poly.type
_entity_poly.pdbx_seq_one_letter_code
_entity_poly.pdbx_strand_id
1 'polypeptide(L)'
;EEGQHGKVTWVIEQGAVGGVPLLDFKFGCSSNADAFMPSPHQFIYFQAGGFDASLLSFLQIDRHGSVNVSKLSARPHVTAGAGGFVDITARAKKIVFSGFFNAGAKLSLADGGIRIDAEGKVKKVVNEVEHISFSGKRAVAQGQDITYVTERCVMKLTPAGLMVTELAPGIDLDRDVLAQSEIPLGVANDLKVTPAALYQDRPIGLSLNGGASLGGAHG
;
A
#
# COMPACT_ATOMS: atom_id res chain seq x y z
N GLU A 1 16.17 -1.85 -11.24
CA GLU A 1 16.06 -3.09 -12.05
C GLU A 1 15.49 -2.79 -13.43
N GLU A 2 14.30 -2.21 -13.54
CA GLU A 2 13.62 -1.91 -14.82
C GLU A 2 14.18 -0.73 -15.65
N GLY A 3 15.33 -0.17 -15.28
CA GLY A 3 15.91 1.01 -15.95
C GLY A 3 15.07 2.29 -15.88
N GLN A 4 14.01 2.34 -15.08
CA GLN A 4 13.09 3.49 -14.97
C GLN A 4 13.58 4.60 -14.02
N HIS A 5 14.87 4.64 -13.67
CA HIS A 5 15.41 5.67 -12.79
C HIS A 5 15.22 7.08 -13.38
N GLY A 6 14.92 8.07 -12.53
CA GLY A 6 14.64 9.44 -12.94
C GLY A 6 13.24 9.66 -13.57
N LYS A 7 12.45 8.61 -13.79
CA LYS A 7 11.04 8.73 -14.23
C LYS A 7 10.08 9.13 -13.10
N VAL A 8 10.52 8.96 -11.86
CA VAL A 8 9.80 9.36 -10.65
C VAL A 8 10.78 10.07 -9.74
N THR A 9 10.34 11.17 -9.13
CA THR A 9 11.07 11.86 -8.07
C THR A 9 10.52 11.43 -6.73
N TRP A 10 11.37 10.83 -5.90
CA TRP A 10 11.02 10.46 -4.53
C TRP A 10 11.13 11.66 -3.60
N VAL A 11 10.22 11.76 -2.64
CA VAL A 11 10.23 12.82 -1.64
C VAL A 11 10.04 12.18 -0.27
N ILE A 12 10.94 12.49 0.66
CA ILE A 12 10.99 11.90 1.99
C ILE A 12 10.79 12.99 3.04
N GLU A 13 9.97 12.73 4.07
CA GLU A 13 9.58 13.71 5.10
C GLU A 13 10.75 14.29 5.92
N GLN A 14 11.83 13.52 6.05
CA GLN A 14 13.06 13.95 6.70
C GLN A 14 13.85 14.97 5.87
N GLY A 15 13.53 15.15 4.58
CA GLY A 15 14.03 16.24 3.75
C GLY A 15 14.62 15.85 2.40
N ALA A 16 15.00 14.58 2.19
CA ALA A 16 15.62 14.17 0.93
C ALA A 16 14.63 14.25 -0.24
N VAL A 17 15.07 14.83 -1.35
CA VAL A 17 14.34 14.92 -2.63
C VAL A 17 15.18 14.27 -3.73
N GLY A 18 14.56 13.36 -4.48
CA GLY A 18 15.22 12.60 -5.53
C GLY A 18 16.07 11.43 -5.01
N GLY A 19 16.92 10.91 -5.89
CA GLY A 19 17.74 9.74 -5.59
C GLY A 19 16.96 8.42 -5.47
N VAL A 20 17.49 7.48 -4.69
CA VAL A 20 16.89 6.16 -4.44
C VAL A 20 16.64 5.99 -2.94
N PRO A 21 15.36 5.88 -2.50
CA PRO A 21 15.02 5.62 -1.11
C PRO A 21 15.69 4.35 -0.59
N LEU A 22 16.21 4.43 0.63
CA LEU A 22 16.82 3.30 1.32
C LEU A 22 15.78 2.54 2.15
N LEU A 23 16.01 1.25 2.32
CA LEU A 23 15.13 0.33 3.06
C LEU A 23 15.67 0.04 4.47
N ASP A 24 14.90 -0.76 5.22
CA ASP A 24 15.25 -1.26 6.56
C ASP A 24 15.61 -0.16 7.56
N PHE A 25 16.72 -0.32 8.28
CA PHE A 25 17.18 0.64 9.28
C PHE A 25 17.44 2.04 8.70
N LYS A 26 17.70 2.14 7.40
CA LYS A 26 17.95 3.41 6.69
C LYS A 26 16.68 4.00 6.09
N PHE A 27 15.51 3.45 6.43
CA PHE A 27 14.22 4.01 6.05
C PHE A 27 14.14 5.49 6.45
N GLY A 28 13.68 6.34 5.53
CA GLY A 28 13.71 7.80 5.69
C GLY A 28 14.99 8.47 5.16
N CYS A 29 15.89 7.72 4.53
CA CYS A 29 17.06 8.26 3.83
C CYS A 29 16.99 7.97 2.32
N SER A 30 17.75 8.73 1.53
CA SER A 30 17.92 8.51 0.09
C SER A 30 19.41 8.45 -0.26
N SER A 31 19.78 7.54 -1.16
CA SER A 31 21.09 7.54 -1.81
C SER A 31 21.05 8.44 -3.05
N ASN A 32 22.10 9.25 -3.23
CA ASN A 32 22.22 10.17 -4.37
C ASN A 32 21.01 11.10 -4.50
N ALA A 33 20.56 11.69 -3.39
CA ALA A 33 19.50 12.69 -3.41
C ALA A 33 19.92 13.90 -4.25
N ASP A 34 18.99 14.44 -5.02
CA ASP A 34 19.20 15.61 -5.86
C ASP A 34 19.24 16.89 -5.00
N ALA A 35 18.49 16.89 -3.90
CA ALA A 35 18.46 17.98 -2.94
C ALA A 35 18.09 17.52 -1.51
N PHE A 36 18.41 18.36 -0.54
CA PHE A 36 17.95 18.24 0.85
C PHE A 36 17.19 19.50 1.25
N MET A 37 15.92 19.31 1.61
CA MET A 37 15.04 20.36 2.08
C MET A 37 14.92 20.29 3.60
N PRO A 38 14.80 21.43 4.30
CA PRO A 38 14.42 21.41 5.71
C PRO A 38 13.08 20.69 5.89
N SER A 39 13.04 19.70 6.79
CA SER A 39 11.85 18.88 7.04
C SER A 39 10.54 19.69 7.22
N PRO A 40 10.52 20.85 7.93
CA PRO A 40 9.31 21.67 8.01
C PRO A 40 8.76 22.13 6.65
N HIS A 41 9.63 22.45 5.69
CA HIS A 41 9.20 22.83 4.34
C HIS A 41 8.62 21.63 3.58
N GLN A 42 9.16 20.44 3.83
CA GLN A 42 8.65 19.21 3.25
C GLN A 42 7.26 18.86 3.78
N PHE A 43 7.02 19.07 5.08
CA PHE A 43 5.69 18.96 5.67
C PHE A 43 4.70 19.97 5.09
N ILE A 44 5.10 21.23 4.88
CA ILE A 44 4.24 22.22 4.20
C ILE A 44 3.86 21.74 2.79
N TYR A 45 4.83 21.22 2.03
CA TYR A 45 4.59 20.67 0.70
C TYR A 45 3.62 19.48 0.73
N PHE A 46 3.72 18.58 1.71
CA PHE A 46 2.80 17.45 1.87
C PHE A 46 1.39 17.87 2.28
N GLN A 47 1.28 18.79 3.24
CA GLN A 47 0.02 19.35 3.68
C GLN A 47 -0.69 20.13 2.56
N ALA A 48 0.06 20.66 1.59
CA ALA A 48 -0.48 21.27 0.38
C ALA A 48 -0.90 20.26 -0.69
N GLY A 49 -0.60 18.96 -0.51
CA GLY A 49 -0.86 17.91 -1.51
C GLY A 49 -0.01 18.07 -2.77
N GLY A 50 1.24 18.54 -2.62
CA GLY A 50 2.10 18.89 -3.75
C GLY A 50 2.62 17.73 -4.59
N PHE A 51 2.31 16.49 -4.24
CA PHE A 51 2.81 15.25 -4.85
C PHE A 51 1.69 14.45 -5.53
N ASP A 52 2.05 13.56 -6.45
CA ASP A 52 1.09 12.78 -7.24
C ASP A 52 0.49 11.59 -6.49
N ALA A 53 1.32 10.84 -5.76
CA ALA A 53 0.90 9.66 -5.01
C ALA A 53 1.79 9.41 -3.77
N SER A 54 1.22 8.78 -2.74
CA SER A 54 1.97 8.28 -1.59
C SER A 54 1.88 6.75 -1.49
N LEU A 55 2.99 6.12 -1.07
CA LEU A 55 3.07 4.70 -0.76
C LEU A 55 3.30 4.55 0.74
N LEU A 56 2.36 3.96 1.47
CA LEU A 56 2.38 3.91 2.94
C LEU A 56 1.97 2.52 3.44
N SER A 57 2.38 2.16 4.66
CA SER A 57 1.99 0.90 5.27
C SER A 57 0.70 1.03 6.11
N PHE A 58 0.19 -0.10 6.60
CA PHE A 58 -0.94 -0.16 7.53
C PHE A 58 -0.77 -1.28 8.56
N LEU A 59 -1.29 -1.06 9.79
CA LEU A 59 -1.46 -2.09 10.82
C LEU A 59 -2.87 -2.69 10.78
N GLN A 60 -3.89 -1.84 10.63
CA GLN A 60 -5.29 -2.26 10.51
C GLN A 60 -6.02 -1.39 9.48
N ILE A 61 -7.06 -1.96 8.87
CA ILE A 61 -8.03 -1.32 7.97
C ILE A 61 -9.43 -1.66 8.51
N ASP A 62 -10.30 -0.67 8.68
CA ASP A 62 -11.68 -0.92 9.13
C ASP A 62 -12.73 -0.94 8.01
N ARG A 63 -14.00 -1.20 8.39
CA ARG A 63 -15.18 -1.19 7.50
C ARG A 63 -15.41 0.12 6.74
N HIS A 64 -14.81 1.21 7.18
CA HIS A 64 -14.93 2.52 6.55
C HIS A 64 -13.69 2.86 5.69
N GLY A 65 -12.74 1.93 5.56
CA GLY A 65 -11.44 2.15 4.94
C GLY A 65 -10.49 3.00 5.78
N SER A 66 -10.79 3.25 7.06
CA SER A 66 -9.87 3.96 7.94
C SER A 66 -8.66 3.09 8.24
N VAL A 67 -7.51 3.72 8.40
CA VAL A 67 -6.23 3.03 8.63
C VAL A 67 -5.67 3.41 10.00
N ASN A 68 -5.13 2.41 10.67
CA ASN A 68 -4.31 2.56 11.87
C ASN A 68 -2.86 2.22 11.55
N VAL A 69 -1.95 3.09 11.99
CA VAL A 69 -0.50 2.85 11.98
C VAL A 69 0.16 3.08 13.34
N SER A 70 -0.57 3.61 14.31
CA SER A 70 0.02 4.29 15.46
C SER A 70 -0.22 3.61 16.81
N LYS A 71 -1.18 2.68 16.90
CA LYS A 71 -1.50 2.03 18.18
C LYS A 71 -1.90 0.56 18.00
N LEU A 72 -1.27 -0.32 18.78
CA LEU A 72 -1.72 -1.70 18.99
C LEU A 72 -1.70 -1.98 20.49
N SER A 73 -2.86 -1.98 21.13
CA SER A 73 -2.97 -2.06 22.60
C SER A 73 -2.41 -3.39 23.14
N ALA A 74 -2.49 -4.47 22.35
CA ALA A 74 -1.89 -5.76 22.69
C ALA A 74 -0.35 -5.78 22.58
N ARG A 75 0.27 -4.81 21.86
CA ARG A 75 1.72 -4.72 21.64
C ARG A 75 2.18 -3.26 21.59
N PRO A 76 2.04 -2.49 22.68
CA PRO A 76 2.27 -1.04 22.65
C PRO A 76 3.72 -0.65 22.29
N HIS A 77 4.68 -1.55 22.47
CA HIS A 77 6.10 -1.33 22.16
C HIS A 77 6.44 -1.43 20.65
N VAL A 78 5.53 -1.94 19.81
CA VAL A 78 5.80 -2.12 18.36
C VAL A 78 5.40 -0.90 17.52
N THR A 79 4.80 0.13 18.13
CA THR A 79 4.32 1.32 17.42
C THR A 79 5.13 2.54 17.82
N ALA A 80 5.57 3.32 16.83
CA ALA A 80 6.32 4.57 17.03
C ALA A 80 5.43 5.84 17.02
N GLY A 81 4.10 5.67 17.06
CA GLY A 81 3.15 6.75 16.81
C GLY A 81 2.84 6.90 15.31
N ALA A 82 2.30 8.05 14.91
CA ALA A 82 1.87 8.29 13.53
C ALA A 82 2.98 8.85 12.61
N GLY A 83 4.07 9.40 13.15
CA GLY A 83 5.07 10.11 12.34
C GLY A 83 4.44 11.17 11.44
N GLY A 84 4.95 11.35 10.21
CA GLY A 84 4.34 12.23 9.21
C GLY A 84 3.14 11.64 8.45
N PHE A 85 2.63 10.47 8.85
CA PHE A 85 1.55 9.77 8.15
C PHE A 85 0.29 10.63 7.97
N VAL A 86 -0.08 11.39 9.00
CA VAL A 86 -1.27 12.26 8.96
C VAL A 86 -1.05 13.41 7.97
N ASP A 87 0.11 14.05 7.99
CA ASP A 87 0.44 15.16 7.10
C ASP A 87 0.48 14.74 5.63
N ILE A 88 1.05 13.57 5.35
CA ILE A 88 1.11 13.00 4.00
C ILE A 88 -0.32 12.66 3.53
N THR A 89 -1.10 11.93 4.33
CA THR A 89 -2.40 11.43 3.87
C THR A 89 -3.52 12.48 3.85
N ALA A 90 -3.37 13.58 4.58
CA ALA A 90 -4.43 14.57 4.75
C ALA A 90 -4.90 15.22 3.44
N ARG A 91 -4.01 15.45 2.48
CA ARG A 91 -4.33 16.10 1.18
C ARG A 91 -3.81 15.33 -0.05
N ALA A 92 -3.23 14.16 0.13
CA ALA A 92 -2.81 13.30 -0.98
C ALA A 92 -3.97 13.05 -1.95
N LYS A 93 -3.75 13.21 -3.26
CA LYS A 93 -4.77 12.88 -4.26
C LYS A 93 -4.95 11.36 -4.41
N LYS A 94 -3.82 10.64 -4.41
CA LYS A 94 -3.75 9.18 -4.52
C LYS A 94 -2.92 8.60 -3.39
N ILE A 95 -3.46 7.58 -2.73
CA ILE A 95 -2.79 6.85 -1.65
C ILE A 95 -2.82 5.37 -1.97
N VAL A 96 -1.65 4.73 -1.96
CA VAL A 96 -1.51 3.28 -2.00
C VAL A 96 -1.02 2.80 -0.65
N PHE A 97 -1.91 2.18 0.11
CA PHE A 97 -1.57 1.45 1.31
C PHE A 97 -1.07 0.06 0.94
N SER A 98 0.08 -0.37 1.48
CA SER A 98 0.66 -1.68 1.20
C SER A 98 1.03 -2.45 2.47
N GLY A 99 0.86 -3.76 2.43
CA GLY A 99 1.23 -4.64 3.51
C GLY A 99 0.48 -5.96 3.47
N PHE A 100 0.90 -6.91 4.30
CA PHE A 100 0.21 -8.21 4.34
C PHE A 100 -1.25 -8.09 4.74
N PHE A 101 -2.10 -8.96 4.18
CA PHE A 101 -3.53 -9.05 4.51
C PHE A 101 -3.74 -9.51 5.96
N ASN A 102 -3.01 -10.54 6.37
CA ASN A 102 -2.92 -11.00 7.75
C ASN A 102 -1.47 -10.97 8.23
N ALA A 103 -1.24 -10.58 9.50
CA ALA A 103 0.10 -10.56 10.04
C ALA A 103 0.58 -11.97 10.42
N GLY A 104 1.81 -12.31 10.00
CA GLY A 104 2.46 -13.57 10.35
C GLY A 104 2.13 -14.74 9.41
N ALA A 105 1.54 -14.48 8.25
CA ALA A 105 1.36 -15.50 7.22
C ALA A 105 2.73 -15.99 6.69
N LYS A 106 2.81 -17.27 6.34
CA LYS A 106 3.94 -17.86 5.60
C LYS A 106 3.49 -18.13 4.17
N LEU A 107 4.28 -17.63 3.24
CA LEU A 107 3.93 -17.59 1.82
C LEU A 107 5.09 -18.17 1.01
N SER A 108 4.76 -18.80 -0.10
CA SER A 108 5.72 -19.21 -1.12
C SER A 108 5.23 -18.80 -2.50
N LEU A 109 6.19 -18.58 -3.40
CA LEU A 109 5.89 -18.44 -4.83
C LEU A 109 5.87 -19.84 -5.43
N ALA A 110 4.73 -20.22 -6.01
CA ALA A 110 4.52 -21.51 -6.64
C ALA A 110 3.70 -21.33 -7.92
N ASP A 111 4.09 -22.01 -9.00
CA ASP A 111 3.35 -22.06 -10.26
C ASP A 111 2.99 -20.67 -10.86
N GLY A 112 3.87 -19.68 -10.66
CA GLY A 112 3.64 -18.31 -11.14
C GLY A 112 2.60 -17.51 -10.34
N GLY A 113 2.31 -17.94 -9.11
CA GLY A 113 1.41 -17.29 -8.17
C GLY A 113 1.87 -17.40 -6.72
N ILE A 114 0.97 -17.06 -5.80
CA ILE A 114 1.18 -17.18 -4.36
C ILE A 114 0.52 -18.44 -3.84
N ARG A 115 1.23 -19.15 -2.96
CA ARG A 115 0.67 -20.17 -2.08
C ARG A 115 0.78 -19.72 -0.63
N ILE A 116 -0.33 -19.81 0.12
CA ILE A 116 -0.36 -19.58 1.56
C ILE A 116 -0.01 -20.90 2.26
N ASP A 117 1.22 -21.04 2.74
CA ASP A 117 1.69 -22.25 3.44
C ASP A 117 1.19 -22.31 4.89
N ALA A 118 1.03 -21.14 5.52
CA ALA A 118 0.39 -20.99 6.81
C ALA A 118 -0.28 -19.62 6.92
N GLU A 119 -1.53 -19.60 7.38
CA GLU A 119 -2.27 -18.34 7.55
C GLU A 119 -1.73 -17.50 8.72
N GLY A 120 -1.81 -16.18 8.56
CA GLY A 120 -1.46 -15.22 9.59
C GLY A 120 -2.39 -15.27 10.80
N LYS A 121 -1.84 -15.03 11.98
CA LYS A 121 -2.57 -15.14 13.26
C LYS A 121 -3.38 -13.89 13.61
N VAL A 122 -3.10 -12.77 12.95
CA VAL A 122 -3.72 -11.47 13.27
C VAL A 122 -4.36 -10.92 12.00
N LYS A 123 -5.69 -10.82 12.02
CA LYS A 123 -6.46 -10.16 10.98
C LYS A 123 -6.14 -8.67 10.97
N LYS A 124 -5.92 -8.10 9.79
CA LYS A 124 -5.68 -6.65 9.64
C LYS A 124 -6.86 -5.94 8.99
N VAL A 125 -7.78 -6.66 8.36
CA VAL A 125 -9.08 -6.13 7.93
C VAL A 125 -10.10 -6.43 9.03
N VAL A 126 -10.41 -5.41 9.83
CA VAL A 126 -11.12 -5.53 11.11
C VAL A 126 -12.43 -4.75 11.09
N ASN A 127 -13.31 -4.98 12.07
CA ASN A 127 -14.55 -4.21 12.18
C ASN A 127 -14.32 -2.72 12.45
N GLU A 128 -13.42 -2.42 13.38
CA GLU A 128 -13.06 -1.07 13.80
C GLU A 128 -11.57 -1.04 14.14
N VAL A 129 -10.86 -0.02 13.67
CA VAL A 129 -9.45 0.14 14.00
C VAL A 129 -9.29 0.65 15.43
N GLU A 130 -8.23 0.24 16.12
CA GLU A 130 -7.97 0.72 17.49
C GLU A 130 -7.68 2.22 17.58
N HIS A 131 -7.17 2.81 16.49
CA HIS A 131 -6.87 4.22 16.40
C HIS A 131 -6.89 4.71 14.95
N ILE A 132 -7.76 5.67 14.65
CA ILE A 132 -7.86 6.26 13.32
C ILE A 132 -6.66 7.19 13.08
N SER A 133 -5.70 6.74 12.28
CA SER A 133 -4.57 7.55 11.81
C SER A 133 -4.84 8.14 10.41
N PHE A 134 -5.72 7.50 9.64
CA PHE A 134 -6.32 8.02 8.42
C PHE A 134 -7.81 7.65 8.40
N SER A 135 -8.67 8.59 7.99
CA SER A 135 -10.13 8.40 7.96
C SER A 135 -10.62 8.12 6.54
N GLY A 136 -11.11 6.90 6.29
CA GLY A 136 -11.64 6.54 4.98
C GLY A 136 -12.91 7.32 4.61
N LYS A 137 -13.79 7.62 5.59
CA LYS A 137 -14.98 8.47 5.37
C LYS A 137 -14.60 9.84 4.83
N ARG A 138 -13.58 10.47 5.43
CA ARG A 138 -13.05 11.77 4.98
C ARG A 138 -12.46 11.66 3.58
N ALA A 139 -11.74 10.58 3.28
CA ALA A 139 -11.14 10.36 1.97
C ALA A 139 -12.18 10.23 0.85
N VAL A 140 -13.26 9.48 1.09
CA VAL A 140 -14.41 9.40 0.18
C VAL A 140 -15.02 10.79 -0.04
N ALA A 141 -15.25 11.55 1.03
CA ALA A 141 -15.82 12.90 0.94
C ALA A 141 -14.91 13.88 0.18
N GLN A 142 -13.60 13.66 0.19
CA GLN A 142 -12.61 14.48 -0.52
C GLN A 142 -12.33 13.98 -1.95
N GLY A 143 -12.90 12.85 -2.36
CA GLY A 143 -12.61 12.25 -3.66
C GLY A 143 -11.17 11.77 -3.81
N GLN A 144 -10.52 11.36 -2.71
CA GLN A 144 -9.17 10.77 -2.76
C GLN A 144 -9.22 9.36 -3.39
N ASP A 145 -8.23 9.01 -4.21
CA ASP A 145 -8.08 7.65 -4.78
C ASP A 145 -7.28 6.77 -3.81
N ILE A 146 -7.96 5.84 -3.15
CA ILE A 146 -7.36 4.96 -2.14
C ILE A 146 -7.32 3.53 -2.62
N THR A 147 -6.12 2.95 -2.58
CA THR A 147 -5.85 1.56 -2.93
C THR A 147 -5.16 0.86 -1.77
N TYR A 148 -5.56 -0.36 -1.45
CA TYR A 148 -4.90 -1.23 -0.49
C TYR A 148 -4.35 -2.43 -1.26
N VAL A 149 -3.04 -2.59 -1.29
CA VAL A 149 -2.34 -3.68 -1.96
C VAL A 149 -1.82 -4.64 -0.91
N THR A 150 -2.25 -5.90 -0.98
CA THR A 150 -1.70 -6.97 -0.17
C THR A 150 -0.96 -7.97 -1.03
N GLU A 151 -0.38 -9.00 -0.41
CA GLU A 151 0.17 -10.12 -1.15
C GLU A 151 -0.90 -10.80 -2.01
N ARG A 152 -2.13 -10.94 -1.48
CA ARG A 152 -3.16 -11.83 -2.04
C ARG A 152 -4.21 -11.12 -2.89
N CYS A 153 -4.43 -9.82 -2.67
CA CYS A 153 -5.45 -9.07 -3.38
C CYS A 153 -5.18 -7.56 -3.38
N VAL A 154 -5.81 -6.86 -4.32
CA VAL A 154 -5.92 -5.40 -4.34
C VAL A 154 -7.36 -5.01 -3.99
N MET A 155 -7.51 -4.05 -3.09
CA MET A 155 -8.79 -3.46 -2.73
C MET A 155 -8.81 -1.96 -3.02
N LYS A 156 -9.97 -1.44 -3.41
CA LYS A 156 -10.24 0.00 -3.55
C LYS A 156 -11.21 0.45 -2.46
N LEU A 157 -11.02 1.66 -1.95
CA LEU A 157 -12.06 2.33 -1.16
C LEU A 157 -13.08 2.93 -2.11
N THR A 158 -14.35 2.57 -1.93
CA THR A 158 -15.48 3.13 -2.67
C THR A 158 -16.46 3.78 -1.69
N PRO A 159 -17.43 4.59 -2.17
CA PRO A 159 -18.52 5.07 -1.31
C PRO A 159 -19.32 3.95 -0.61
N ALA A 160 -19.34 2.74 -1.19
CA ALA A 160 -20.03 1.59 -0.63
C ALA A 160 -19.18 0.79 0.38
N GLY A 161 -17.89 1.10 0.52
CA GLY A 161 -16.93 0.35 1.35
C GLY A 161 -15.75 -0.20 0.56
N LEU A 162 -15.02 -1.14 1.15
CA LEU A 162 -13.88 -1.80 0.52
C LEU A 162 -14.35 -2.79 -0.54
N MET A 163 -13.72 -2.73 -1.71
CA MET A 163 -14.01 -3.60 -2.84
C MET A 163 -12.74 -4.26 -3.34
N VAL A 164 -12.73 -5.59 -3.43
CA VAL A 164 -11.66 -6.37 -4.05
C VAL A 164 -11.73 -6.18 -5.56
N THR A 165 -10.64 -5.67 -6.15
CA THR A 165 -10.56 -5.37 -7.59
C THR A 165 -9.57 -6.27 -8.33
N GLU A 166 -8.56 -6.78 -7.63
CA GLU A 166 -7.59 -7.73 -8.20
C GLU A 166 -7.29 -8.86 -7.22
N LEU A 167 -7.02 -10.05 -7.74
CA LEU A 167 -6.67 -11.26 -6.98
C LEU A 167 -5.34 -11.81 -7.50
N ALA A 168 -4.44 -12.20 -6.60
CA ALA A 168 -3.19 -12.84 -6.99
C ALA A 168 -3.46 -14.26 -7.55
N PRO A 169 -2.71 -14.71 -8.58
CA PRO A 169 -2.74 -16.10 -9.01
C PRO A 169 -2.45 -17.04 -7.83
N GLY A 170 -3.19 -18.15 -7.75
CA GLY A 170 -3.06 -19.14 -6.67
C GLY A 170 -3.88 -18.85 -5.41
N ILE A 171 -4.52 -17.67 -5.32
CA ILE A 171 -5.38 -17.29 -4.20
C ILE A 171 -6.84 -17.64 -4.50
N ASP A 172 -7.52 -18.24 -3.52
CA ASP A 172 -8.95 -18.49 -3.55
C ASP A 172 -9.71 -17.32 -2.91
N LEU A 173 -10.63 -16.70 -3.64
CA LEU A 173 -11.34 -15.50 -3.18
C LEU A 173 -12.08 -15.74 -1.86
N ASP A 174 -12.85 -16.83 -1.76
CA ASP A 174 -13.70 -17.08 -0.61
C ASP A 174 -12.88 -17.49 0.62
N ARG A 175 -11.97 -18.45 0.46
CA ARG A 175 -11.17 -19.02 1.56
C ARG A 175 -10.09 -18.06 2.04
N ASP A 176 -9.36 -17.43 1.12
CA ASP A 176 -8.13 -16.71 1.43
C ASP A 176 -8.35 -15.20 1.55
N VAL A 177 -9.47 -14.64 1.06
CA VAL A 177 -9.76 -13.20 1.18
C VAL A 177 -11.01 -12.95 2.01
N LEU A 178 -12.18 -13.43 1.56
CA LEU A 178 -13.46 -13.09 2.20
C LEU A 178 -13.58 -13.69 3.60
N ALA A 179 -13.26 -14.98 3.79
CA ALA A 179 -13.28 -15.63 5.10
C ALA A 179 -12.19 -15.10 6.07
N GLN A 180 -11.15 -14.49 5.53
CA GLN A 180 -10.05 -13.91 6.30
C GLN A 180 -10.32 -12.47 6.76
N SER A 181 -11.35 -11.82 6.22
CA SER A 181 -11.81 -10.51 6.68
C SER A 181 -12.71 -10.64 7.92
N GLU A 182 -12.80 -9.61 8.75
CA GLU A 182 -13.86 -9.49 9.78
C GLU A 182 -15.11 -8.75 9.29
N ILE A 183 -15.02 -8.14 8.11
CA ILE A 183 -16.07 -7.33 7.49
C ILE A 183 -16.43 -7.91 6.12
N PRO A 184 -17.67 -7.67 5.63
CA PRO A 184 -17.99 -7.94 4.24
C PRO A 184 -17.12 -7.08 3.31
N LEU A 185 -16.52 -7.72 2.31
CA LEU A 185 -15.81 -7.04 1.23
C LEU A 185 -16.66 -7.11 -0.04
N GLY A 186 -16.80 -5.99 -0.73
CA GLY A 186 -17.36 -5.99 -2.08
C GLY A 186 -16.40 -6.70 -3.05
N VAL A 187 -16.93 -7.23 -4.14
CA VAL A 187 -16.13 -7.84 -5.22
C VAL A 187 -16.48 -7.13 -6.51
N ALA A 188 -15.47 -6.66 -7.23
CA ALA A 188 -15.67 -6.00 -8.51
C ALA A 188 -16.27 -6.98 -9.53
N ASN A 189 -17.25 -6.51 -10.33
CA ASN A 189 -17.84 -7.32 -11.41
C ASN A 189 -16.80 -7.74 -12.46
N ASP A 190 -15.79 -6.90 -12.66
CA ASP A 190 -14.65 -7.13 -13.56
C ASP A 190 -13.38 -7.53 -12.77
N LEU A 191 -13.53 -8.29 -11.68
CA LEU A 191 -12.41 -8.78 -10.85
C LEU A 191 -11.28 -9.34 -11.75
N LYS A 192 -10.09 -8.78 -11.60
CA LYS A 192 -8.93 -9.15 -12.43
C LYS A 192 -8.00 -10.06 -11.66
N VAL A 193 -7.30 -10.91 -12.38
CA VAL A 193 -6.13 -11.59 -11.84
C VAL A 193 -4.93 -10.66 -12.05
N THR A 194 -4.11 -10.48 -11.02
CA THR A 194 -2.90 -9.67 -11.15
C THR A 194 -1.92 -10.33 -12.15
N PRO A 195 -1.09 -9.53 -12.84
CA PRO A 195 -0.18 -10.06 -13.85
C PRO A 195 0.83 -11.08 -13.28
N ALA A 196 0.90 -12.27 -13.90
CA ALA A 196 1.76 -13.38 -13.46
C ALA A 196 3.26 -13.02 -13.39
N ALA A 197 3.70 -12.00 -14.14
CA ALA A 197 5.07 -11.50 -14.11
C ALA A 197 5.49 -10.99 -12.72
N LEU A 198 4.54 -10.53 -11.90
CA LEU A 198 4.81 -10.04 -10.54
C LEU A 198 5.25 -11.14 -9.56
N TYR A 199 5.09 -12.42 -9.92
CA TYR A 199 5.30 -13.58 -9.05
C TYR A 199 6.51 -14.42 -9.49
N GLN A 200 7.44 -13.82 -10.22
CA GLN A 200 8.58 -14.49 -10.82
C GLN A 200 9.84 -13.67 -10.58
N ASP A 201 10.97 -14.34 -10.37
CA ASP A 201 12.27 -13.70 -10.15
C ASP A 201 12.90 -13.27 -11.48
N ARG A 202 12.24 -12.33 -12.17
CA ARG A 202 12.70 -11.70 -13.41
C ARG A 202 12.10 -10.31 -13.57
N PRO A 203 12.73 -9.42 -14.35
CA PRO A 203 12.14 -8.14 -14.70
C PRO A 203 10.73 -8.29 -15.27
N ILE A 204 9.82 -7.45 -14.80
CA ILE A 204 8.39 -7.44 -15.16
C ILE A 204 8.10 -6.63 -16.43
N GLY A 205 9.13 -5.95 -16.98
CA GLY A 205 8.99 -5.13 -18.18
C GLY A 205 8.18 -3.86 -17.91
N LEU A 206 8.39 -3.23 -16.77
CA LEU A 206 7.64 -2.04 -16.36
C LEU A 206 8.06 -0.82 -17.19
N SER A 207 7.09 -0.14 -17.79
CA SER A 207 7.30 1.16 -18.43
C SER A 207 6.45 2.25 -17.78
N LEU A 208 7.06 3.40 -17.49
CA LEU A 208 6.42 4.57 -16.91
C LEU A 208 6.32 5.69 -17.96
N ASN A 209 5.36 5.59 -18.88
CA ASN A 209 5.14 6.58 -19.96
C ASN A 209 3.85 7.39 -19.74
N GLY A 210 3.69 8.03 -18.57
CA GLY A 210 2.47 8.78 -18.23
C GLY A 210 1.24 7.90 -17.92
N GLY A 211 1.40 6.58 -18.03
CA GLY A 211 0.56 5.52 -17.48
C GLY A 211 1.45 4.29 -17.32
N ALA A 212 1.37 3.60 -16.17
CA ALA A 212 2.16 2.40 -15.96
C ALA A 212 1.57 1.25 -16.79
N SER A 213 2.35 0.68 -17.70
CA SER A 213 1.99 -0.54 -18.44
C SER A 213 3.06 -1.60 -18.25
N LEU A 214 2.65 -2.86 -18.11
CA LEU A 214 3.56 -4.00 -18.17
C LEU A 214 3.74 -4.41 -19.64
N GLY A 215 4.99 -4.48 -20.10
CA GLY A 215 5.32 -4.95 -21.44
C GLY A 215 4.99 -6.43 -21.59
N GLY A 216 4.26 -6.79 -22.65
CA GLY A 216 4.04 -8.18 -23.02
C GLY A 216 5.37 -8.85 -23.37
N ALA A 217 5.59 -10.07 -22.86
CA ALA A 217 6.76 -10.86 -23.18
C ALA A 217 6.85 -11.08 -24.70
N HIS A 218 7.87 -10.50 -25.35
CA HIS A 218 8.31 -10.98 -26.64
C HIS A 218 8.99 -12.34 -26.44
N GLY A 219 8.52 -13.34 -27.19
CA GLY A 219 8.99 -14.72 -27.14
C GLY A 219 10.36 -14.96 -27.73
#